data_AF-A0A1B9VJA1-F1
#
_entry.id   AF-A0A1B9VJA1-F1
#
_cell.length_a   1.000
_cell.length_b   1.000
_cell.length_c   1.000
_cell.angle_alpha   90.00
_cell.angle_beta   90.00
_cell.angle_gamma   90.00
#
_symmetry.space_group_name_H-M   'P 1'
#
loop_
_entity.id
_entity.type
_entity.pdbx_description
1 polymer ?
#
loop_
_entity_poly.entity_id
_entity_poly.type
_entity_poly.pdbx_seq_one_letter_code
_entity_poly.pdbx_strand_id
1 'polypeptide(L)'
;MSWLLFMDESGHDHRNMPMEVRGGVAIHASRIWDFVRDFHQAELDCFGVRLAEYSKEIKGSKLLDLKRVKWADASATLDANIRHNGVRRFLTKGLQKESPAARDFAAYGQASILMAHAIFDLLHKHNAKIFASLIPCGAKPPKDYQYPHFLRKDHIFLQERFFYFLEMEQQHGLFVMDQTEKANDRRFVRKLQDYYLKTAAGRHRTRWIVPAPLFVDSEMSPGVQAADLCLYCINWGFRLPEWSFTGPQRDDIAIGFAPRCHALQFSGDGYRDGKTFKTYGIFYVPDPYTARDK
;
A
#
# COMPACT_ATOMS: atom_id res chain seq x y z
N MET A 1 -8.44 10.73 -20.02
CA MET A 1 -7.44 9.77 -19.48
C MET A 1 -7.93 9.28 -18.12
N SER A 2 -7.30 8.25 -17.53
CA SER A 2 -7.82 7.55 -16.34
C SER A 2 -6.78 7.44 -15.22
N TRP A 3 -7.24 7.24 -13.99
CA TRP A 3 -6.40 6.89 -12.85
C TRP A 3 -6.39 5.37 -12.62
N LEU A 4 -5.22 4.82 -12.30
CA LEU A 4 -5.08 3.42 -11.90
C LEU A 4 -4.76 3.39 -10.41
N LEU A 5 -5.64 2.76 -9.62
CA LEU A 5 -5.41 2.49 -8.20
C LEU A 5 -4.77 1.11 -8.07
N PHE A 6 -3.46 1.09 -7.82
CA PHE A 6 -2.69 -0.12 -7.54
C PHE A 6 -2.92 -0.51 -6.09
N MET A 7 -3.56 -1.65 -5.88
CA MET A 7 -4.06 -2.09 -4.59
C MET A 7 -3.29 -3.28 -4.06
N ASP A 8 -3.12 -3.28 -2.75
CA ASP A 8 -2.57 -4.38 -1.98
C ASP A 8 -3.22 -4.44 -0.58
N GLU A 9 -2.75 -5.35 0.27
CA GLU A 9 -3.14 -5.53 1.66
C GLU A 9 -1.95 -5.74 2.58
N SER A 10 -2.08 -5.27 3.82
CA SER A 10 -1.06 -5.42 4.86
C SER A 10 -1.72 -5.91 6.16
N GLY A 11 -1.19 -7.00 6.73
CA GLY A 11 -1.66 -7.55 8.01
C GLY A 11 -2.81 -8.56 7.93
N HIS A 12 -3.18 -9.01 6.72
CA HIS A 12 -4.25 -10.00 6.53
C HIS A 12 -3.90 -11.42 7.06
N ASP A 13 -2.60 -11.71 7.23
CA ASP A 13 -2.13 -12.98 7.79
C ASP A 13 -2.29 -13.08 9.32
N HIS A 14 -2.79 -12.01 9.98
CA HIS A 14 -3.05 -11.88 11.42
C HIS A 14 -1.88 -12.29 12.32
N ARG A 15 -0.64 -12.24 11.85
CA ARG A 15 0.51 -12.70 12.65
C ARG A 15 0.89 -11.65 13.68
N ASN A 16 1.49 -10.56 13.21
CA ASN A 16 2.18 -9.60 14.09
C ASN A 16 1.77 -8.14 13.85
N MET A 17 0.96 -7.86 12.84
CA MET A 17 0.60 -6.48 12.50
C MET A 17 -0.55 -5.96 13.38
N PRO A 18 -0.51 -4.68 13.81
CA PRO A 18 -1.51 -4.11 14.70
C PRO A 18 -2.89 -3.97 14.07
N MET A 19 -2.96 -3.81 12.75
CA MET A 19 -4.18 -3.60 12.00
C MET A 19 -4.19 -4.46 10.74
N GLU A 20 -5.37 -4.65 10.16
CA GLU A 20 -5.48 -5.01 8.75
C GLU A 20 -5.68 -3.71 7.96
N VAL A 21 -4.82 -3.49 6.97
CA VAL A 21 -4.86 -2.33 6.09
C VAL A 21 -5.09 -2.81 4.68
N ARG A 22 -6.11 -2.28 4.01
CA ARG A 22 -6.32 -2.48 2.58
C ARG A 22 -6.37 -1.14 1.89
N GLY A 23 -5.68 -1.01 0.78
CA GLY A 23 -5.55 0.27 0.12
C GLY A 23 -4.71 0.19 -1.12
N GLY A 24 -4.18 1.34 -1.53
CA GLY A 24 -3.37 1.44 -2.72
C GLY A 24 -2.85 2.84 -2.98
N VAL A 25 -2.06 2.93 -4.05
CA VAL A 25 -1.60 4.19 -4.64
C VAL A 25 -2.28 4.41 -5.99
N ALA A 26 -2.92 5.56 -6.16
CA ALA A 26 -3.49 5.99 -7.42
C ALA A 26 -2.48 6.80 -8.21
N ILE A 27 -2.22 6.42 -9.47
CA ILE A 27 -1.34 7.13 -10.39
C ILE A 27 -2.10 7.37 -11.70
N HIS A 28 -2.04 8.59 -12.23
CA HIS A 28 -2.67 8.91 -13.50
C HIS A 28 -1.98 8.15 -14.65
N ALA A 29 -2.75 7.61 -15.59
CA ALA A 29 -2.26 6.73 -16.66
C ALA A 29 -1.11 7.36 -17.47
N SER A 30 -1.14 8.68 -17.68
CA SER A 30 -0.09 9.40 -18.41
C SER A 30 1.27 9.45 -17.68
N ARG A 31 1.34 9.07 -16.40
CA ARG A 31 2.55 9.10 -15.57
C ARG A 31 3.11 7.72 -15.27
N ILE A 32 2.35 6.66 -15.54
CA ILE A 32 2.70 5.29 -15.12
C ILE A 32 4.03 4.85 -15.74
N TRP A 33 4.24 5.08 -17.03
CA TRP A 33 5.49 4.66 -17.66
C TRP A 33 6.71 5.40 -17.10
N ASP A 34 6.60 6.71 -16.89
CA ASP A 34 7.68 7.47 -16.28
C ASP A 34 7.94 7.04 -14.82
N PHE A 35 6.89 6.74 -14.06
CA PHE A 35 6.99 6.17 -12.72
C PHE A 35 7.72 4.82 -12.73
N VAL A 36 7.35 3.90 -13.63
CA VAL A 36 7.99 2.58 -13.76
C VAL A 36 9.46 2.72 -14.11
N ARG A 37 9.80 3.57 -15.10
CA ARG A 37 11.20 3.82 -15.48
C ARG A 37 12.01 4.38 -14.32
N ASP A 38 11.48 5.39 -13.62
CA ASP A 38 12.16 6.03 -12.51
C ASP A 38 12.28 5.09 -11.29
N PHE A 39 11.29 4.24 -11.04
CA PHE A 39 11.32 3.22 -9.99
C PHE A 39 12.45 2.22 -10.23
N HIS A 40 12.56 1.74 -11.47
CA HIS A 40 13.67 0.91 -11.88
C HIS A 40 15.00 1.68 -11.79
N GLN A 41 15.08 2.95 -12.16
CA GLN A 41 16.34 3.69 -11.96
C GLN A 41 16.71 3.78 -10.46
N ALA A 42 15.75 4.10 -9.59
CA ALA A 42 15.95 4.18 -8.14
C ALA A 42 16.43 2.86 -7.53
N GLU A 43 15.92 1.73 -8.00
CA GLU A 43 16.39 0.41 -7.56
C GLU A 43 17.89 0.21 -7.89
N LEU A 44 18.34 0.60 -9.10
CA LEU A 44 19.77 0.55 -9.44
C LEU A 44 20.59 1.53 -8.61
N ASP A 45 20.08 2.73 -8.37
CA ASP A 45 20.79 3.75 -7.58
C ASP A 45 20.96 3.32 -6.12
N CYS A 46 19.96 2.59 -5.57
CA CYS A 46 19.99 2.08 -4.21
C CYS A 46 20.86 0.83 -4.07
N PHE A 47 20.61 -0.19 -4.91
CA PHE A 47 21.18 -1.54 -4.78
C PHE A 47 22.36 -1.81 -5.72
N GLY A 48 22.48 -1.08 -6.83
CA GLY A 48 23.48 -1.32 -7.87
C GLY A 48 23.17 -2.51 -8.79
N VAL A 49 22.01 -3.14 -8.61
CA VAL A 49 21.50 -4.31 -9.35
C VAL A 49 19.98 -4.33 -9.31
N ARG A 50 19.34 -5.12 -10.19
CA ARG A 50 17.91 -5.46 -10.10
C ARG A 50 17.73 -6.57 -9.06
N LEU A 51 16.81 -6.42 -8.12
CA LEU A 51 16.54 -7.45 -7.13
C LEU A 51 15.94 -8.72 -7.76
N ALA A 52 15.19 -8.57 -8.86
CA ALA A 52 14.64 -9.68 -9.62
C ALA A 52 15.71 -10.65 -10.15
N GLU A 53 16.92 -10.16 -10.49
CA GLU A 53 18.06 -11.01 -10.91
C GLU A 53 18.52 -11.97 -9.81
N TYR A 54 18.16 -11.68 -8.55
CA TYR A 54 18.49 -12.47 -7.37
C TYR A 54 17.25 -13.12 -6.73
N SER A 55 16.13 -13.18 -7.46
CA SER A 55 14.83 -13.67 -6.97
C SER A 55 14.43 -12.99 -5.65
N LYS A 56 14.68 -11.67 -5.58
CA LYS A 56 14.26 -10.81 -4.48
C LYS A 56 13.23 -9.82 -4.99
N GLU A 57 12.25 -9.60 -4.13
CA GLU A 57 11.13 -8.70 -4.38
C GLU A 57 11.21 -7.49 -3.44
N ILE A 58 10.75 -6.35 -3.93
CA ILE A 58 10.54 -5.16 -3.12
C ILE A 58 9.23 -5.32 -2.36
N LYS A 59 9.33 -5.42 -1.03
CA LYS A 59 8.19 -5.32 -0.11
C LYS A 59 8.52 -4.40 1.05
N GLY A 60 7.56 -3.64 1.55
CA GLY A 60 7.67 -2.83 2.76
C GLY A 60 8.22 -3.64 3.94
N SER A 61 7.70 -4.86 4.14
CA SER A 61 8.20 -5.77 5.18
C SER A 61 9.64 -6.27 4.94
N LYS A 62 10.17 -6.21 3.71
CA LYS A 62 11.55 -6.61 3.38
C LYS A 62 12.51 -5.43 3.33
N LEU A 63 12.00 -4.22 3.12
CA LEU A 63 12.77 -2.99 3.14
C LEU A 63 12.91 -2.43 4.56
N LEU A 64 11.85 -2.53 5.36
CA LEU A 64 11.70 -1.83 6.64
C LEU A 64 11.50 -2.78 7.84
N ASP A 65 11.85 -4.07 7.76
CA ASP A 65 11.86 -4.89 8.98
C ASP A 65 12.93 -4.40 9.98
N LEU A 66 12.74 -4.74 11.26
CA LEU A 66 13.67 -4.34 12.33
C LEU A 66 15.11 -4.82 12.08
N LYS A 67 15.30 -5.92 11.31
CA LYS A 67 16.65 -6.39 10.96
C LYS A 67 17.31 -5.46 9.96
N ARG A 68 16.58 -4.96 8.95
CA ARG A 68 17.07 -4.01 7.95
C ARG A 68 17.49 -2.69 8.59
N VAL A 69 16.69 -2.18 9.51
CA VAL A 69 17.03 -0.97 10.27
C VAL A 69 18.31 -1.20 11.08
N LYS A 70 18.37 -2.29 11.86
CA LYS A 70 19.57 -2.64 12.62
C LYS A 70 20.82 -2.80 11.75
N TRP A 71 20.68 -3.36 10.55
CA TRP A 71 21.79 -3.48 9.61
C TRP A 71 22.21 -2.12 9.07
N ALA A 72 21.25 -1.26 8.69
CA ALA A 72 21.54 0.08 8.19
C ALA A 72 22.36 0.90 9.20
N ASP A 73 22.01 0.78 10.48
CA ASP A 73 22.65 1.49 11.61
C ASP A 73 23.97 0.86 12.08
N ALA A 74 24.34 -0.32 11.55
CA ALA A 74 25.54 -1.04 11.98
C ALA A 74 26.86 -0.36 11.55
N SER A 75 26.80 0.62 10.65
CA SER A 75 27.96 1.40 10.22
C SER A 75 27.54 2.81 9.79
N ALA A 76 28.53 3.71 9.66
CA ALA A 76 28.32 4.99 9.00
C ALA A 76 27.77 4.81 7.57
N THR A 77 27.12 5.86 7.05
CA THR A 77 26.61 5.89 5.68
C THR A 77 27.71 5.55 4.69
N LEU A 78 27.45 4.54 3.86
CA LEU A 78 28.37 4.06 2.84
C LEU A 78 28.19 4.85 1.54
N ASP A 79 29.32 5.20 0.90
CA ASP A 79 29.33 5.70 -0.47
C ASP A 79 28.66 4.70 -1.42
N ALA A 80 28.07 5.21 -2.51
CA ALA A 80 27.30 4.41 -3.45
C ALA A 80 28.07 3.19 -3.97
N ASN A 81 29.32 3.37 -4.42
CA ASN A 81 30.15 2.28 -4.93
C ASN A 81 30.43 1.20 -3.86
N ILE A 82 30.68 1.59 -2.62
CA ILE A 82 30.94 0.67 -1.51
C ILE A 82 29.66 -0.10 -1.18
N ARG A 83 28.53 0.61 -1.10
CA ARG A 83 27.20 0.05 -0.84
C ARG A 83 26.81 -0.95 -1.92
N HIS A 84 26.87 -0.57 -3.20
CA HIS A 84 26.54 -1.45 -4.33
C HIS A 84 27.37 -2.73 -4.34
N ASN A 85 28.68 -2.62 -4.10
CA ASN A 85 29.55 -3.80 -4.02
C ASN A 85 29.20 -4.69 -2.81
N GLY A 86 28.82 -4.10 -1.68
CA GLY A 86 28.33 -4.85 -0.51
C GLY A 86 27.00 -5.55 -0.76
N VAL A 87 26.05 -4.87 -1.40
CA VAL A 87 24.75 -5.44 -1.79
C VAL A 87 24.93 -6.64 -2.73
N ARG A 88 25.76 -6.50 -3.78
CA ARG A 88 26.05 -7.62 -4.69
C ARG A 88 26.61 -8.83 -3.95
N ARG A 89 27.60 -8.63 -3.07
CA ARG A 89 28.14 -9.73 -2.25
C ARG A 89 27.10 -10.34 -1.33
N PHE A 90 26.26 -9.52 -0.69
CA PHE A 90 25.16 -9.99 0.16
C PHE A 90 24.20 -10.91 -0.62
N LEU A 91 23.76 -10.45 -1.80
CA LEU A 91 22.81 -11.16 -2.64
C LEU A 91 23.41 -12.45 -3.25
N THR A 92 24.62 -12.37 -3.80
CA THR A 92 25.32 -13.53 -4.37
C THR A 92 25.55 -14.62 -3.33
N LYS A 93 26.01 -14.27 -2.12
CA LYS A 93 26.18 -15.24 -1.03
C LYS A 93 24.86 -15.86 -0.60
N GLY A 94 23.77 -15.09 -0.62
CA GLY A 94 22.42 -15.60 -0.40
C GLY A 94 22.03 -16.70 -1.38
N LEU A 95 22.38 -16.57 -2.67
CA LEU A 95 22.16 -17.61 -3.69
C LEU A 95 23.05 -18.84 -3.46
N GLN A 96 24.29 -18.61 -3.03
CA GLN A 96 25.27 -19.67 -2.73
C GLN A 96 25.05 -20.37 -1.39
N LYS A 97 24.06 -19.93 -0.59
CA LYS A 97 23.79 -20.38 0.78
C LYS A 97 25.00 -20.16 1.72
N GLU A 98 25.78 -19.13 1.45
CA GLU A 98 26.90 -18.68 2.29
C GLU A 98 26.46 -17.51 3.18
N SER A 99 27.21 -17.28 4.27
CA SER A 99 26.96 -16.15 5.16
C SER A 99 27.64 -14.86 4.66
N PRO A 100 26.90 -13.77 4.42
CA PRO A 100 27.47 -12.45 4.15
C PRO A 100 28.31 -11.92 5.31
N ALA A 101 29.28 -11.03 5.02
CA ALA A 101 30.04 -10.37 6.08
C ALA A 101 29.20 -9.23 6.70
N ALA A 102 29.56 -8.77 7.91
CA ALA A 102 28.85 -7.69 8.60
C ALA A 102 28.71 -6.41 7.73
N ARG A 103 29.75 -6.04 6.98
CA ARG A 103 29.72 -4.92 6.02
C ARG A 103 28.71 -5.10 4.89
N ASP A 104 28.46 -6.34 4.47
CA ASP A 104 27.54 -6.65 3.37
C ASP A 104 26.08 -6.56 3.88
N PHE A 105 25.83 -6.98 5.12
CA PHE A 105 24.57 -6.72 5.81
C PHE A 105 24.29 -5.22 5.92
N ALA A 106 25.28 -4.44 6.37
CA ALA A 106 25.14 -2.99 6.51
C ALA A 106 24.82 -2.31 5.16
N ALA A 107 25.53 -2.69 4.10
CA ALA A 107 25.25 -2.20 2.75
C ALA A 107 23.83 -2.52 2.28
N TYR A 108 23.35 -3.75 2.50
CA TYR A 108 21.99 -4.14 2.13
C TYR A 108 20.93 -3.42 2.98
N GLY A 109 21.18 -3.25 4.29
CA GLY A 109 20.33 -2.49 5.19
C GLY A 109 20.16 -1.05 4.71
N GLN A 110 21.27 -0.34 4.50
CA GLN A 110 21.24 1.05 4.01
C GLN A 110 20.55 1.17 2.65
N ALA A 111 20.84 0.25 1.70
CA ALA A 111 20.16 0.25 0.39
C ALA A 111 18.65 0.03 0.51
N SER A 112 18.21 -0.80 1.45
CA SER A 112 16.78 -1.07 1.70
C SER A 112 16.04 0.18 2.19
N ILE A 113 16.64 0.90 3.15
CA ILE A 113 16.07 2.14 3.70
C ILE A 113 16.05 3.24 2.64
N LEU A 114 17.15 3.38 1.87
CA LEU A 114 17.22 4.32 0.74
C LEU A 114 16.14 4.06 -0.30
N MET A 115 15.90 2.79 -0.66
CA MET A 115 14.84 2.45 -1.61
C MET A 115 13.45 2.83 -1.08
N ALA A 116 13.18 2.60 0.21
CA ALA A 116 11.91 3.00 0.80
C ALA A 116 11.68 4.52 0.68
N HIS A 117 12.70 5.33 0.99
CA HIS A 117 12.62 6.78 0.80
C HIS A 117 12.43 7.17 -0.68
N ALA A 118 13.21 6.56 -1.57
CA ALA A 118 13.14 6.83 -3.01
C ALA A 118 11.74 6.54 -3.58
N ILE A 119 11.08 5.44 -3.17
CA ILE A 119 9.71 5.13 -3.62
C ILE A 119 8.74 6.24 -3.20
N PHE A 120 8.81 6.74 -1.96
CA PHE A 120 7.96 7.86 -1.53
C PHE A 120 8.27 9.15 -2.29
N ASP A 121 9.54 9.44 -2.59
CA ASP A 121 9.92 10.60 -3.40
C ASP A 121 9.37 10.49 -4.83
N LEU A 122 9.39 9.29 -5.42
CA LEU A 122 8.80 9.00 -6.72
C LEU A 122 7.28 9.14 -6.72
N LEU A 123 6.60 8.63 -5.70
CA LEU A 123 5.14 8.81 -5.55
C LEU A 123 4.78 10.30 -5.49
N HIS A 124 5.57 11.12 -4.80
CA HIS A 124 5.37 12.56 -4.78
C HIS A 124 5.64 13.20 -6.15
N LYS A 125 6.79 12.90 -6.78
CA LYS A 125 7.18 13.37 -8.11
C LYS A 125 6.10 13.10 -9.16
N HIS A 126 5.46 11.94 -9.08
CA HIS A 126 4.44 11.47 -10.03
C HIS A 126 3.01 11.81 -9.62
N ASN A 127 2.82 12.67 -8.61
CA ASN A 127 1.53 13.13 -8.11
C ASN A 127 0.59 11.98 -7.70
N ALA A 128 1.14 10.92 -7.14
CA ALA A 128 0.35 9.79 -6.67
C ALA A 128 -0.53 10.19 -5.48
N LYS A 129 -1.63 9.45 -5.29
CA LYS A 129 -2.54 9.61 -4.14
C LYS A 129 -2.73 8.30 -3.39
N ILE A 130 -2.58 8.33 -2.07
CA ILE A 130 -2.80 7.16 -1.21
C ILE A 130 -4.26 7.09 -0.78
N PHE A 131 -4.82 5.88 -0.87
CA PHE A 131 -6.09 5.49 -0.30
C PHE A 131 -5.90 4.25 0.56
N ALA A 132 -6.30 4.27 1.83
CA ALA A 132 -6.17 3.13 2.73
C ALA A 132 -7.29 3.10 3.77
N SER A 133 -7.92 1.94 3.90
CA SER A 133 -8.83 1.64 5.00
C SER A 133 -8.11 0.75 6.01
N LEU A 134 -8.17 1.14 7.27
CA LEU A 134 -7.61 0.39 8.39
C LEU A 134 -8.74 -0.18 9.24
N ILE A 135 -8.60 -1.41 9.72
CA ILE A 135 -9.50 -2.01 10.72
C ILE A 135 -8.66 -2.62 11.87
N PRO A 136 -9.24 -2.85 13.06
CA PRO A 136 -8.55 -3.62 14.10
C PRO A 136 -8.14 -5.00 13.58
N CYS A 137 -6.93 -5.45 13.92
CA CYS A 137 -6.50 -6.80 13.59
C CYS A 137 -7.41 -7.84 14.23
N GLY A 138 -7.90 -8.80 13.44
CA GLY A 138 -8.74 -9.88 13.93
C GLY A 138 -10.20 -9.48 14.15
N ALA A 139 -10.66 -8.39 13.51
CA ALA A 139 -12.07 -8.01 13.52
C ALA A 139 -12.91 -9.15 12.94
N LYS A 140 -13.78 -9.74 13.76
CA LYS A 140 -14.67 -10.85 13.38
C LYS A 140 -16.09 -10.37 13.13
N PRO A 141 -16.81 -10.99 12.17
CA PRO A 141 -18.23 -10.73 12.01
C PRO A 141 -18.98 -11.10 13.31
N PRO A 142 -20.06 -10.38 13.66
CA PRO A 142 -20.98 -10.79 14.71
C PRO A 142 -21.49 -12.21 14.50
N LYS A 143 -21.87 -12.91 15.58
CA LYS A 143 -22.34 -14.32 15.51
C LYS A 143 -23.51 -14.50 14.53
N ASP A 144 -24.41 -13.54 14.48
CA ASP A 144 -25.61 -13.55 13.63
C ASP A 144 -25.44 -12.70 12.36
N TYR A 145 -24.22 -12.60 11.83
CA TYR A 145 -23.95 -11.76 10.65
C TYR A 145 -24.68 -12.27 9.40
N GLN A 146 -25.74 -11.56 9.01
CA GLN A 146 -26.63 -11.98 7.91
C GLN A 146 -26.12 -11.60 6.51
N TYR A 147 -24.98 -10.93 6.40
CA TYR A 147 -24.49 -10.35 5.14
C TYR A 147 -23.12 -10.88 4.68
N PRO A 148 -22.80 -12.20 4.79
CA PRO A 148 -21.46 -12.73 4.47
C PRO A 148 -21.08 -12.57 2.99
N HIS A 149 -22.07 -12.40 2.12
CA HIS A 149 -21.90 -12.19 0.68
C HIS A 149 -21.76 -10.72 0.29
N PHE A 150 -22.02 -9.80 1.21
CA PHE A 150 -21.83 -8.38 0.94
C PHE A 150 -20.36 -7.99 1.11
N LEU A 151 -20.01 -6.91 0.44
CA LEU A 151 -18.72 -6.27 0.58
C LEU A 151 -18.67 -5.59 1.97
N ARG A 152 -17.56 -5.79 2.71
CA ARG A 152 -17.38 -5.19 4.03
C ARG A 152 -17.29 -3.65 3.94
N LYS A 153 -17.63 -2.96 5.05
CA LYS A 153 -17.68 -1.49 5.09
C LYS A 153 -16.33 -0.83 4.74
N ASP A 154 -15.22 -1.40 5.18
CA ASP A 154 -13.88 -0.89 4.89
C ASP A 154 -13.59 -0.83 3.39
N HIS A 155 -13.99 -1.85 2.64
CA HIS A 155 -13.87 -1.84 1.17
C HIS A 155 -14.82 -0.84 0.51
N ILE A 156 -16.06 -0.71 1.03
CA ILE A 156 -17.05 0.25 0.53
C ILE A 156 -16.54 1.68 0.71
N PHE A 157 -16.03 2.01 1.91
CA PHE A 157 -15.49 3.33 2.20
C PHE A 157 -14.23 3.62 1.40
N LEU A 158 -13.38 2.62 1.14
CA LEU A 158 -12.20 2.80 0.30
C LEU A 158 -12.59 3.23 -1.12
N GLN A 159 -13.59 2.55 -1.70
CA GLN A 159 -14.14 2.90 -3.01
C GLN A 159 -14.87 4.23 -3.00
N GLU A 160 -15.49 4.60 -1.88
CA GLU A 160 -16.09 5.93 -1.70
C GLU A 160 -15.03 7.04 -1.76
N ARG A 161 -13.90 6.89 -1.06
CA ARG A 161 -12.81 7.87 -1.13
C ARG A 161 -12.25 7.98 -2.54
N PHE A 162 -12.03 6.85 -3.21
CA PHE A 162 -11.55 6.86 -4.59
C PHE A 162 -12.57 7.50 -5.54
N PHE A 163 -13.86 7.24 -5.35
CA PHE A 163 -14.92 7.88 -6.13
C PHE A 163 -14.90 9.41 -5.99
N TYR A 164 -14.84 9.95 -4.77
CA TYR A 164 -14.80 11.41 -4.57
C TYR A 164 -13.58 12.05 -5.20
N PHE A 165 -12.43 11.38 -5.15
CA PHE A 165 -11.24 11.81 -5.86
C PHE A 165 -11.46 11.85 -7.38
N LEU A 166 -11.95 10.77 -7.98
CA LEU A 166 -12.19 10.71 -9.42
C LEU A 166 -13.24 11.71 -9.90
N GLU A 167 -14.27 11.96 -9.08
CA GLU A 167 -15.27 12.98 -9.35
C GLU A 167 -14.65 14.39 -9.35
N MET A 168 -13.77 14.68 -8.41
CA MET A 168 -13.02 15.94 -8.38
C MET A 168 -12.14 16.11 -9.63
N GLU A 169 -11.47 15.04 -10.05
CA GLU A 169 -10.64 15.02 -11.25
C GLU A 169 -11.45 14.99 -12.56
N GLN A 170 -12.76 14.72 -12.51
CA GLN A 170 -13.62 14.47 -13.66
C GLN A 170 -13.04 13.40 -14.61
N GLN A 171 -12.51 12.33 -14.03
CA GLN A 171 -11.83 11.26 -14.76
C GLN A 171 -12.25 9.87 -14.28
N HIS A 172 -12.13 8.89 -15.17
CA HIS A 172 -12.43 7.51 -14.81
C HIS A 172 -11.28 6.85 -14.04
N GLY A 173 -11.60 5.87 -13.21
CA GLY A 173 -10.63 5.09 -12.45
C GLY A 173 -10.80 3.58 -12.62
N LEU A 174 -9.68 2.87 -12.58
CA LEU A 174 -9.63 1.41 -12.58
C LEU A 174 -8.87 0.90 -11.35
N PHE A 175 -9.20 -0.32 -10.94
CA PHE A 175 -8.45 -1.05 -9.94
C PHE A 175 -7.41 -1.95 -10.60
N VAL A 176 -6.19 -1.90 -10.10
CA VAL A 176 -5.13 -2.88 -10.40
C VAL A 176 -4.81 -3.58 -9.09
N MET A 177 -5.00 -4.89 -9.02
CA MET A 177 -4.87 -5.67 -7.79
C MET A 177 -3.75 -6.70 -7.92
N ASP A 178 -3.02 -6.93 -6.85
CA ASP A 178 -2.15 -8.12 -6.77
C ASP A 178 -3.01 -9.39 -6.88
N GLN A 179 -2.52 -10.37 -7.65
CA GLN A 179 -3.18 -11.65 -7.79
C GLN A 179 -2.84 -12.52 -6.58
N THR A 180 -3.87 -13.02 -5.90
CA THR A 180 -3.69 -13.94 -4.77
C THR A 180 -4.06 -15.36 -5.18
N GLU A 181 -4.78 -16.09 -4.32
CA GLU A 181 -5.40 -17.35 -4.70
C GLU A 181 -6.62 -17.08 -5.58
N LYS A 182 -6.67 -17.70 -6.76
CA LYS A 182 -7.75 -17.56 -7.75
C LYS A 182 -9.17 -17.70 -7.18
N ALA A 183 -9.36 -18.53 -6.15
CA ALA A 183 -10.64 -18.70 -5.49
C ALA A 183 -11.05 -17.46 -4.66
N ASN A 184 -10.09 -16.82 -3.99
CA ASN A 184 -10.29 -15.61 -3.20
C ASN A 184 -10.54 -14.41 -4.12
N ASP A 185 -9.76 -14.26 -5.18
CA ASP A 185 -9.94 -13.21 -6.20
C ASP A 185 -11.35 -13.27 -6.82
N ARG A 186 -11.79 -14.46 -7.23
CA ARG A 186 -13.15 -14.67 -7.77
C ARG A 186 -14.23 -14.33 -6.76
N ARG A 187 -14.03 -14.68 -5.48
CA ARG A 187 -14.99 -14.36 -4.42
C ARG A 187 -15.08 -12.85 -4.22
N PHE A 188 -13.94 -12.17 -4.17
CA PHE A 188 -13.88 -10.71 -4.03
C PHE A 188 -14.57 -10.01 -5.21
N VAL A 189 -14.25 -10.40 -6.45
CA VAL A 189 -14.88 -9.83 -7.66
C VAL A 189 -16.40 -9.99 -7.64
N ARG A 190 -16.93 -11.14 -7.23
CA ARG A 190 -18.39 -11.33 -7.09
C ARG A 190 -18.99 -10.36 -6.08
N LYS A 191 -18.37 -10.19 -4.90
CA LYS A 191 -18.84 -9.24 -3.88
C LYS A 191 -18.80 -7.79 -4.39
N LEU A 192 -17.75 -7.43 -5.11
CA LEU A 192 -17.58 -6.13 -5.73
C LEU A 192 -18.69 -5.86 -6.76
N GLN A 193 -18.90 -6.79 -7.68
CA GLN A 193 -19.96 -6.70 -8.69
C GLN A 193 -21.34 -6.60 -8.05
N ASP A 194 -21.64 -7.44 -7.05
CA ASP A 194 -22.89 -7.40 -6.30
C ASP A 194 -23.14 -6.02 -5.67
N TYR A 195 -22.11 -5.42 -5.07
CA TYR A 195 -22.21 -4.08 -4.52
C TYR A 195 -22.55 -3.03 -5.59
N TYR A 196 -21.83 -3.03 -6.71
CA TYR A 196 -22.03 -2.06 -7.79
C TYR A 196 -23.37 -2.24 -8.52
N LEU A 197 -23.88 -3.47 -8.64
CA LEU A 197 -25.15 -3.75 -9.32
C LEU A 197 -26.36 -3.56 -8.40
N LYS A 198 -26.29 -4.05 -7.15
CA LYS A 198 -27.46 -4.17 -6.27
C LYS A 198 -27.71 -2.92 -5.44
N THR A 199 -26.69 -2.11 -5.14
CA THR A 199 -26.85 -0.92 -4.30
C THR A 199 -26.96 0.37 -5.10
N ALA A 200 -27.80 1.32 -4.64
CA ALA A 200 -27.92 2.63 -5.27
C ALA A 200 -26.60 3.40 -5.25
N ALA A 201 -25.88 3.34 -4.13
CA ALA A 201 -24.60 4.01 -3.96
C ALA A 201 -23.49 3.38 -4.82
N GLY A 202 -23.50 2.05 -4.99
CA GLY A 202 -22.61 1.35 -5.94
C GLY A 202 -22.87 1.79 -7.37
N ARG A 203 -24.13 1.72 -7.83
CA ARG A 203 -24.52 2.18 -9.18
C ARG A 203 -24.17 3.65 -9.44
N HIS A 204 -24.32 4.52 -8.45
CA HIS A 204 -23.90 5.91 -8.58
C HIS A 204 -22.39 6.04 -8.81
N ARG A 205 -21.59 5.24 -8.08
CA ARG A 205 -20.12 5.27 -8.19
C ARG A 205 -19.59 4.76 -9.54
N THR A 206 -20.38 4.02 -10.33
CA THR A 206 -19.97 3.60 -11.68
C THR A 206 -19.87 4.76 -12.68
N ARG A 207 -20.34 5.96 -12.32
CA ARG A 207 -20.13 7.18 -13.11
C ARG A 207 -18.64 7.47 -13.34
N TRP A 208 -17.79 7.14 -12.36
CA TRP A 208 -16.35 7.39 -12.43
C TRP A 208 -15.50 6.14 -12.22
N ILE A 209 -15.99 5.12 -11.49
CA ILE A 209 -15.23 3.88 -11.27
C ILE A 209 -15.67 2.80 -12.26
N VAL A 210 -14.71 2.17 -12.91
CA VAL A 210 -14.92 0.92 -13.65
C VAL A 210 -14.76 -0.27 -12.68
N PRO A 211 -15.84 -0.98 -12.30
CA PRO A 211 -15.80 -2.02 -11.28
C PRO A 211 -15.31 -3.39 -11.82
N ALA A 212 -14.28 -3.36 -12.66
CA ALA A 212 -13.65 -4.52 -13.28
C ALA A 212 -12.14 -4.48 -13.00
N PRO A 213 -11.67 -5.10 -11.91
CA PRO A 213 -10.25 -5.05 -11.53
C PRO A 213 -9.38 -5.81 -12.52
N LEU A 214 -8.20 -5.26 -12.79
CA LEU A 214 -7.11 -5.95 -13.49
C LEU A 214 -6.22 -6.61 -12.45
N PHE A 215 -5.93 -7.90 -12.61
CA PHE A 215 -5.02 -8.63 -11.72
C PHE A 215 -3.63 -8.68 -12.34
N VAL A 216 -2.61 -8.41 -11.52
CA VAL A 216 -1.19 -8.41 -11.92
C VAL A 216 -0.37 -9.23 -10.94
N ASP A 217 0.83 -9.61 -11.38
CA ASP A 217 1.84 -10.22 -10.52
C ASP A 217 2.59 -9.12 -9.72
N SER A 218 2.62 -9.24 -8.40
CA SER A 218 3.30 -8.29 -7.51
C SER A 218 4.79 -8.15 -7.76
N GLU A 219 5.49 -9.23 -8.18
CA GLU A 219 6.93 -9.16 -8.44
C GLU A 219 7.25 -8.28 -9.66
N MET A 220 6.29 -8.13 -10.58
CA MET A 220 6.45 -7.41 -11.85
C MET A 220 5.78 -6.03 -11.88
N SER A 221 5.15 -5.58 -10.78
CA SER A 221 4.34 -4.37 -10.76
C SER A 221 4.86 -3.32 -9.77
N PRO A 222 5.67 -2.34 -10.23
CA PRO A 222 6.16 -1.25 -9.39
C PRO A 222 5.05 -0.48 -8.65
N GLY A 223 3.86 -0.36 -9.26
CA GLY A 223 2.71 0.29 -8.62
C GLY A 223 2.17 -0.51 -7.42
N VAL A 224 2.10 -1.84 -7.54
CA VAL A 224 1.70 -2.72 -6.43
C VAL A 224 2.79 -2.76 -5.35
N GLN A 225 4.06 -2.84 -5.72
CA GLN A 225 5.18 -2.79 -4.75
C GLN A 225 5.21 -1.46 -3.98
N ALA A 226 4.92 -0.34 -4.63
CA ALA A 226 4.77 0.94 -3.97
C ALA A 226 3.55 0.98 -3.04
N ALA A 227 2.44 0.34 -3.43
CA ALA A 227 1.27 0.16 -2.56
C ALA A 227 1.65 -0.65 -1.30
N ASP A 228 2.27 -1.83 -1.44
CA ASP A 228 2.72 -2.67 -0.32
C ASP A 228 3.55 -1.87 0.69
N LEU A 229 4.55 -1.11 0.21
CA LEU A 229 5.37 -0.26 1.06
C LEU A 229 4.53 0.80 1.81
N CYS A 230 3.66 1.51 1.11
CA CYS A 230 2.80 2.53 1.73
C CYS A 230 1.89 1.92 2.79
N LEU A 231 1.24 0.78 2.49
CA LEU A 231 0.34 0.12 3.43
C LEU A 231 1.09 -0.43 4.64
N TYR A 232 2.30 -0.96 4.44
CA TYR A 232 3.17 -1.36 5.55
C TYR A 232 3.52 -0.19 6.47
N CYS A 233 3.88 0.96 5.90
CA CYS A 233 4.17 2.17 6.66
C CYS A 233 2.94 2.71 7.40
N ILE A 234 1.77 2.65 6.77
CA ILE A 234 0.49 3.04 7.39
C ILE A 234 0.16 2.13 8.57
N ASN A 235 0.29 0.81 8.39
CA ASN A 235 0.01 -0.17 9.43
C ASN A 235 0.86 0.08 10.68
N TRP A 236 2.17 0.27 10.50
CA TRP A 236 3.11 0.39 11.63
C TRP A 236 3.31 1.80 12.16
N GLY A 237 3.08 2.85 11.36
CA GLY A 237 3.50 4.20 11.71
C GLY A 237 2.43 5.29 11.64
N PHE A 238 1.32 5.10 10.93
CA PHE A 238 0.33 6.16 10.72
C PHE A 238 -0.80 6.09 11.75
N ARG A 239 -0.94 7.12 12.58
CA ARG A 239 -1.98 7.23 13.60
C ARG A 239 -2.54 8.65 13.60
N LEU A 240 -3.84 8.76 13.84
CA LEU A 240 -4.52 10.03 14.09
C LEU A 240 -5.14 10.00 15.49
N PRO A 241 -5.04 11.07 16.30
CA PRO A 241 -5.61 11.11 17.65
C PRO A 241 -7.09 10.74 17.71
N GLU A 242 -7.85 11.10 16.67
CA GLU A 242 -9.30 10.88 16.57
C GLU A 242 -9.69 9.41 16.38
N TRP A 243 -8.74 8.53 16.05
CA TRP A 243 -9.02 7.11 15.84
C TRP A 243 -9.15 6.32 17.14
N SER A 244 -8.68 6.87 18.26
CA SER A 244 -8.65 6.19 19.57
C SER A 244 -8.05 4.77 19.52
N PHE A 245 -7.14 4.53 18.56
CA PHE A 245 -6.49 3.24 18.38
C PHE A 245 -5.22 3.16 19.23
N THR A 246 -5.12 2.14 20.08
CA THR A 246 -4.03 1.97 21.07
C THR A 246 -3.07 0.82 20.76
N GLY A 247 -3.16 0.20 19.57
CA GLY A 247 -2.26 -0.87 19.17
C GLY A 247 -0.82 -0.39 18.92
N PRO A 248 0.15 -1.32 18.83
CA PRO A 248 1.56 -0.97 18.74
C PRO A 248 1.86 -0.08 17.52
N GLN A 249 2.86 0.77 17.67
CA GLN A 249 3.39 1.66 16.64
C GLN A 249 4.91 1.57 16.67
N ARG A 250 5.54 1.68 15.50
CA ARG A 250 6.99 1.69 15.34
C ARG A 250 7.47 3.11 15.11
N ASP A 251 8.29 3.63 16.03
CA ASP A 251 8.77 5.02 15.98
C ASP A 251 9.63 5.29 14.74
N ASP A 252 10.48 4.33 14.35
CA ASP A 252 11.32 4.44 13.15
C ASP A 252 10.49 4.63 11.87
N ILE A 253 9.34 3.97 11.79
CA ILE A 253 8.40 4.12 10.67
C ILE A 253 7.55 5.38 10.82
N ALA A 254 7.06 5.65 12.03
CA ALA A 254 6.20 6.80 12.30
C ALA A 254 6.92 8.12 11.97
N ILE A 255 8.15 8.28 12.45
CA ILE A 255 8.96 9.48 12.23
C ILE A 255 9.34 9.61 10.75
N GLY A 256 9.79 8.52 10.13
CA GLY A 256 10.31 8.55 8.75
C GLY A 256 9.24 8.66 7.67
N PHE A 257 8.08 8.03 7.86
CA PHE A 257 7.11 7.77 6.78
C PHE A 257 5.69 8.25 7.05
N ALA A 258 5.24 8.43 8.30
CA ALA A 258 3.88 8.92 8.55
C ALA A 258 3.62 10.32 7.93
N PRO A 259 4.54 11.31 8.02
CA PRO A 259 4.37 12.58 7.34
C PRO A 259 4.30 12.45 5.81
N ARG A 260 5.04 11.49 5.24
CA ARG A 260 5.04 11.21 3.80
C ARG A 260 3.71 10.58 3.35
N CYS A 261 3.19 9.62 4.12
CA CYS A 261 1.84 9.08 3.91
C CYS A 261 0.78 10.19 4.01
N HIS A 262 0.91 11.09 5.00
CA HIS A 262 -0.01 12.22 5.18
C HIS A 262 0.03 13.18 3.98
N ALA A 263 1.21 13.47 3.44
CA ALA A 263 1.35 14.36 2.27
C ALA A 263 0.78 13.75 0.98
N LEU A 264 0.83 12.42 0.85
CA LEU A 264 0.35 11.69 -0.32
C LEU A 264 -1.13 11.29 -0.23
N GLN A 265 -1.75 11.30 0.96
CA GLN A 265 -3.15 10.91 1.06
C GLN A 265 -4.04 11.84 0.24
N PHE A 266 -5.13 11.29 -0.30
CA PHE A 266 -6.20 12.12 -0.82
C PHE A 266 -6.80 12.98 0.29
N SER A 267 -7.10 14.25 0.00
CA SER A 267 -7.93 15.11 0.83
C SER A 267 -8.90 15.85 -0.06
N GLY A 268 -10.17 15.84 0.31
CA GLY A 268 -11.23 16.43 -0.50
C GLY A 268 -12.52 16.58 0.26
N ASP A 269 -13.60 16.83 -0.48
CA ASP A 269 -14.95 16.89 0.06
C ASP A 269 -15.72 15.62 -0.31
N GLY A 270 -16.49 15.11 0.65
CA GLY A 270 -17.46 14.05 0.47
C GLY A 270 -18.87 14.58 0.66
N TYR A 271 -19.85 13.87 0.09
CA TYR A 271 -21.25 14.29 0.10
C TYR A 271 -22.14 13.18 0.64
N ARG A 272 -22.98 13.51 1.60
CA ARG A 272 -23.96 12.60 2.18
C ARG A 272 -25.17 13.35 2.71
N ASP A 273 -26.37 12.90 2.35
CA ASP A 273 -27.65 13.44 2.85
C ASP A 273 -27.75 14.98 2.70
N GLY A 274 -27.28 15.50 1.55
CA GLY A 274 -27.26 16.94 1.25
C GLY A 274 -26.20 17.75 2.01
N LYS A 275 -25.35 17.11 2.83
CA LYS A 275 -24.26 17.75 3.57
C LYS A 275 -22.91 17.43 2.94
N THR A 276 -22.01 18.42 2.99
CA THR A 276 -20.62 18.30 2.57
C THR A 276 -19.75 18.13 3.81
N PHE A 277 -18.79 17.21 3.76
CA PHE A 277 -17.84 16.96 4.85
C PHE A 277 -16.43 16.73 4.29
N LYS A 278 -15.40 17.13 5.05
CA LYS A 278 -14.02 16.82 4.68
C LYS A 278 -13.76 15.33 4.74
N THR A 279 -13.06 14.82 3.74
CA THR A 279 -12.77 13.40 3.60
C THR A 279 -11.30 13.19 3.25
N TYR A 280 -10.77 12.05 3.70
CA TYR A 280 -9.36 11.71 3.57
C TYR A 280 -9.21 10.29 3.02
N GLY A 281 -8.16 10.08 2.23
CA GLY A 281 -7.83 8.81 1.60
C GLY A 281 -7.44 7.74 2.61
N ILE A 282 -6.82 8.11 3.72
CA ILE A 282 -6.42 7.21 4.80
C ILE A 282 -7.42 7.36 5.96
N PHE A 283 -8.07 6.28 6.38
CA PHE A 283 -9.10 6.33 7.42
C PHE A 283 -9.23 4.99 8.17
N TYR A 284 -9.68 5.09 9.42
CA TYR A 284 -9.90 3.95 10.31
C TYR A 284 -11.38 3.57 10.42
N VAL A 285 -11.65 2.28 10.39
CA VAL A 285 -12.98 1.66 10.46
C VAL A 285 -12.98 0.71 11.67
N PRO A 286 -13.36 1.19 12.87
CA PRO A 286 -13.27 0.40 14.10
C PRO A 286 -14.18 -0.84 14.08
N ASP A 287 -15.30 -0.75 13.36
CA ASP A 287 -16.21 -1.85 13.12
C ASP A 287 -16.44 -1.94 11.60
N PRO A 288 -16.06 -3.05 10.93
CA PRO A 288 -16.31 -3.26 9.51
C PRO A 288 -17.60 -4.06 9.18
N TYR A 289 -18.38 -4.50 10.17
CA TYR A 289 -19.55 -5.38 10.00
C TYR A 289 -20.92 -4.75 10.31
N THR A 290 -21.05 -3.95 11.37
CA THR A 290 -22.36 -3.41 11.84
C THR A 290 -22.83 -2.23 10.99
N ALA A 291 -24.07 -2.19 10.52
CA ALA A 291 -24.56 -0.98 9.86
C ALA A 291 -24.45 0.23 10.82
N ARG A 292 -24.12 1.42 10.31
CA ARG A 292 -24.27 2.63 11.13
C ARG A 292 -25.76 2.80 11.39
N ASP A 293 -26.16 2.91 12.65
CA ASP A 293 -27.53 3.33 12.99
C ASP A 293 -27.81 4.65 12.27
N LYS A 294 -29.00 4.72 11.66
CA LYS A 294 -29.44 5.90 10.91
C LYS A 294 -29.81 7.03 11.86
#